data_AF-A0A838TCF0-F1
#
_entry.id   AF-A0A838TCF0-F1
#
_cell.length_a   1.000
_cell.length_b   1.000
_cell.length_c   1.000
_cell.angle_alpha   90.00
_cell.angle_beta   90.00
_cell.angle_gamma   90.00
#
_symmetry.space_group_name_H-M   'P 1'
#
loop_
_entity.id
_entity.type
_entity.pdbx_description
1 polymer ?
#
loop_
_entity_poly.entity_id
_entity_poly.type
_entity_poly.pdbx_seq_one_letter_code
_entity_poly.pdbx_strand_id
1 'polypeptide(L)'
;MTNLVCPDCQHENEPERIYCHNCGARLDRTGLAKAKVEEGSTEQRTQQHLKKMFDPNRGKAKQIAFKLLKVLLRAVALAAVIVMILPPDLPPAPKNYDFAPLINMDVVSALSSHEPSSLRYEENQVNSYLAATLWRKDSPSQTGFFPLKRVFVQFQEGQCVIHIERRLLKLSVYSGSSYRVTIANGKIAGQSTGGYIGRMPIHPAIMKYADVIFSKAWDSLARERNSFSRLAGVEFHPQAVTLLVTR
;
A
#
# COMPACT_ATOMS: atom_id res chain seq x y z
N MET A 1 -37.33 -18.34 -50.60
CA MET A 1 -37.41 -19.74 -51.09
C MET A 1 -36.84 -19.72 -52.51
N THR A 2 -35.76 -20.46 -52.76
CA THR A 2 -35.11 -20.49 -54.08
C THR A 2 -35.81 -21.54 -54.95
N ASN A 3 -36.64 -21.10 -55.90
CA ASN A 3 -37.33 -21.99 -56.84
C ASN A 3 -36.39 -22.35 -58.00
N LEU A 4 -36.46 -23.59 -58.48
CA LEU A 4 -35.66 -24.09 -59.59
C LEU A 4 -36.53 -24.11 -60.86
N VAL A 5 -36.13 -23.33 -61.86
CA VAL A 5 -36.89 -23.17 -63.12
C VAL A 5 -36.52 -24.27 -64.10
N CYS A 6 -37.51 -24.94 -64.67
CA CYS A 6 -37.28 -25.96 -65.70
C CYS A 6 -36.78 -25.33 -67.01
N PRO A 7 -35.70 -25.82 -67.63
CA PRO A 7 -35.20 -25.26 -68.89
C PRO A 7 -36.16 -25.48 -70.06
N ASP A 8 -36.95 -26.57 -70.05
CA ASP A 8 -37.77 -26.96 -71.20
C ASP A 8 -39.16 -26.31 -71.21
N CYS A 9 -39.80 -26.19 -70.05
CA CYS A 9 -41.17 -25.65 -69.95
C CYS A 9 -41.29 -24.41 -69.06
N GLN A 10 -40.17 -23.91 -68.52
CA GLN A 10 -40.08 -22.72 -67.66
C GLN A 10 -40.95 -22.77 -66.39
N HIS A 11 -41.47 -23.94 -66.03
CA HIS A 11 -42.25 -24.10 -64.80
C HIS A 11 -41.34 -24.01 -63.57
N GLU A 12 -41.77 -23.28 -62.55
CA GLU A 12 -41.09 -23.18 -61.27
C GLU A 12 -41.32 -24.44 -60.45
N ASN A 13 -40.23 -25.09 -60.05
CA ASN A 13 -40.26 -26.30 -59.24
C ASN A 13 -39.58 -26.05 -57.89
N GLU A 14 -39.99 -26.83 -56.89
CA GLU A 14 -39.31 -26.87 -55.61
C GLU A 14 -37.86 -27.34 -55.78
N PRO A 15 -36.89 -26.76 -55.04
CA PRO A 15 -35.46 -27.05 -55.22
C PRO A 15 -35.09 -28.51 -54.94
N GLU A 16 -35.94 -29.25 -54.23
CA GLU A 16 -35.77 -30.67 -53.90
C GLU A 16 -36.34 -31.65 -54.95
N ARG A 17 -36.94 -31.17 -56.05
CA ARG A 17 -37.49 -32.03 -57.12
C ARG A 17 -36.48 -32.38 -58.21
N ILE A 18 -36.42 -33.66 -58.60
CA ILE A 18 -35.46 -34.20 -59.58
C ILE A 18 -36.00 -34.07 -61.00
N TYR A 19 -37.32 -34.14 -61.14
CA TYR A 19 -38.04 -34.00 -62.40
C TYR A 19 -39.04 -32.84 -62.30
N CYS A 20 -39.26 -32.17 -63.42
CA CYS A 20 -40.24 -31.10 -63.54
C CYS A 20 -41.65 -31.66 -63.31
N HIS A 21 -42.44 -30.98 -62.50
CA HIS A 21 -43.84 -31.34 -62.23
C HIS A 21 -44.72 -31.26 -63.48
N ASN A 22 -44.42 -30.34 -64.40
CA ASN A 22 -45.29 -30.06 -65.55
C ASN A 22 -44.95 -30.92 -66.78
N CYS A 23 -43.66 -31.02 -67.14
CA CYS A 23 -43.24 -31.73 -68.37
C CYS A 23 -42.45 -33.02 -68.12
N GLY A 24 -42.11 -33.36 -66.88
CA GLY A 24 -41.33 -34.56 -66.54
C GLY A 24 -39.83 -34.50 -66.88
N ALA A 25 -39.33 -33.40 -67.45
CA ALA A 25 -37.91 -33.24 -67.78
C ALA A 25 -37.01 -33.24 -66.52
N ARG A 26 -35.79 -33.76 -66.63
CA ARG A 26 -34.83 -33.83 -65.51
C ARG A 26 -34.23 -32.44 -65.23
N LEU A 27 -34.24 -32.02 -63.97
CA LEU A 27 -33.73 -30.72 -63.54
C LEU A 27 -32.26 -30.81 -63.13
N ASP A 28 -31.40 -29.96 -63.70
CA ASP A 28 -29.96 -29.93 -63.41
C ASP A 28 -29.62 -29.15 -62.14
N ARG A 29 -29.04 -29.82 -61.15
CA ARG A 29 -28.74 -29.28 -59.81
C ARG A 29 -27.28 -28.90 -59.58
N THR A 30 -26.45 -29.04 -60.62
CA THR A 30 -25.00 -28.81 -60.56
C THR A 30 -24.62 -27.38 -60.17
N GLY A 31 -25.53 -26.41 -60.30
CA GLY A 31 -25.36 -25.03 -59.81
C GLY A 31 -25.53 -24.85 -58.29
N LEU A 32 -26.34 -25.67 -57.61
CA LEU A 32 -26.60 -25.55 -56.16
C LEU A 32 -25.49 -26.19 -55.31
N ALA A 33 -24.79 -27.18 -55.85
CA ALA A 33 -23.68 -27.84 -55.16
C ALA A 33 -22.41 -26.97 -55.07
N LYS A 34 -22.22 -26.04 -56.02
CA LYS A 34 -21.04 -25.14 -56.05
C LYS A 34 -21.03 -24.10 -54.93
N ALA A 35 -22.16 -23.79 -54.30
CA ALA A 35 -22.22 -22.82 -53.21
C ALA A 35 -21.69 -23.35 -51.86
N LYS A 36 -21.38 -24.65 -51.76
CA LYS A 36 -20.89 -25.27 -50.50
C LYS A 36 -19.41 -25.63 -50.48
N VAL A 37 -18.67 -25.42 -51.57
CA VAL A 37 -17.24 -25.76 -51.66
C VAL A 37 -16.41 -24.48 -51.82
N GLU A 38 -16.51 -23.58 -50.85
CA GLU A 38 -15.41 -22.67 -50.50
C GLU A 38 -14.71 -23.21 -49.24
N GLU A 39 -14.22 -24.45 -49.32
CA GLU A 39 -13.45 -25.11 -48.26
C GLU A 39 -11.96 -24.73 -48.32
N GLY A 40 -11.66 -23.44 -48.41
CA GLY A 40 -10.29 -22.91 -48.32
C GLY A 40 -9.78 -22.73 -46.88
N SER A 41 -10.55 -23.08 -45.84
CA SER A 41 -10.24 -22.62 -44.47
C SER A 41 -10.27 -23.68 -43.35
N THR A 42 -10.73 -24.90 -43.62
CA THR A 42 -10.88 -25.92 -42.57
C THR A 42 -9.58 -26.67 -42.32
N GLU A 43 -8.88 -27.14 -43.35
CA GLU A 43 -7.62 -27.88 -43.19
C GLU A 43 -6.48 -27.03 -42.63
N GLN A 44 -6.36 -25.76 -43.06
CA GLN A 44 -5.38 -24.82 -42.52
C GLN A 44 -5.65 -24.47 -41.05
N ARG A 45 -6.92 -24.31 -40.65
CA ARG A 45 -7.30 -24.12 -39.24
C ARG A 45 -6.96 -25.36 -38.41
N THR A 46 -7.22 -26.56 -38.91
CA THR A 46 -6.91 -27.81 -38.22
C THR A 46 -5.40 -28.01 -38.08
N GLN A 47 -4.60 -27.73 -39.11
CA GLN A 47 -3.13 -27.77 -39.03
C GLN A 47 -2.53 -26.71 -38.10
N GLN A 48 -3.08 -25.49 -38.09
CA GLN A 48 -2.67 -24.45 -37.13
C GLN A 48 -3.04 -24.81 -35.69
N HIS A 49 -4.18 -25.47 -35.47
CA HIS A 49 -4.64 -25.89 -34.15
C HIS A 49 -3.79 -27.05 -33.61
N LEU A 50 -3.43 -28.01 -34.47
CA LEU A 50 -2.51 -29.10 -34.13
C LEU A 50 -1.09 -28.57 -33.83
N LYS A 51 -0.56 -27.63 -34.62
CA LYS A 51 0.72 -26.96 -34.32
C LYS A 51 0.70 -26.23 -32.98
N LYS A 52 -0.43 -25.63 -32.59
CA LYS A 52 -0.59 -24.97 -31.28
C LYS A 52 -0.68 -25.94 -30.09
N MET A 53 -1.12 -27.19 -30.31
CA MET A 53 -1.18 -28.23 -29.27
C MET A 53 0.16 -28.95 -29.08
N PHE A 54 0.93 -29.14 -30.15
CA PHE A 54 2.22 -29.84 -30.14
C PHE A 54 3.44 -28.91 -30.01
N ASP A 55 3.30 -27.74 -29.38
CA ASP A 55 4.39 -26.79 -29.22
C ASP A 55 5.06 -26.94 -27.83
N PRO A 56 6.02 -27.87 -27.64
CA PRO A 56 6.66 -28.14 -26.35
C PRO A 56 7.38 -26.91 -25.78
N ASN A 57 7.73 -25.96 -26.65
CA ASN A 57 8.37 -24.72 -26.28
C ASN A 57 7.42 -23.76 -25.55
N ARG A 58 6.11 -23.83 -25.75
CA ARG A 58 5.15 -22.93 -25.07
C ARG A 58 4.97 -23.28 -23.59
N GLY A 59 5.00 -24.57 -23.26
CA GLY A 59 5.00 -25.06 -21.88
C GLY A 59 6.30 -24.71 -21.15
N LYS A 60 7.45 -24.93 -21.81
CA LYS A 60 8.77 -24.54 -21.29
C LYS A 60 8.90 -23.03 -21.12
N ALA A 61 8.40 -22.23 -22.07
CA ALA A 61 8.41 -20.77 -21.97
C ALA A 61 7.56 -20.25 -20.80
N LYS A 62 6.35 -20.80 -20.57
CA LYS A 62 5.54 -20.46 -19.39
C LYS A 62 6.25 -20.85 -18.09
N GLN A 63 6.88 -22.02 -18.02
CA GLN A 63 7.64 -22.45 -16.85
C GLN A 63 8.86 -21.56 -16.59
N ILE A 64 9.58 -21.15 -17.63
CA ILE A 64 10.70 -20.21 -17.53
C ILE A 64 10.21 -18.84 -17.07
N ALA A 65 9.11 -18.33 -17.62
CA ALA A 65 8.50 -17.07 -17.19
C ALA A 65 8.07 -17.12 -15.71
N PHE A 66 7.47 -18.22 -15.26
CA PHE A 66 7.12 -18.41 -13.85
C PHE A 66 8.36 -18.49 -12.94
N LYS A 67 9.44 -19.15 -13.39
CA LYS A 67 10.71 -19.19 -12.65
C LYS A 67 11.34 -17.79 -12.56
N LEU A 68 11.39 -17.05 -13.67
CA LEU A 68 11.89 -15.68 -13.71
C LEU A 68 11.08 -14.77 -12.80
N LEU A 69 9.75 -14.84 -12.84
CA LEU A 69 8.88 -14.06 -11.96
C LEU A 69 9.16 -14.34 -10.48
N LYS A 70 9.35 -15.62 -10.10
CA LYS A 70 9.70 -15.99 -8.73
C LYS A 70 11.08 -15.47 -8.31
N VAL A 71 12.08 -15.54 -9.20
CA VAL A 71 13.42 -15.00 -8.93
C VAL A 71 13.35 -13.48 -8.78
N LEU A 72 12.59 -12.81 -9.64
CA LEU A 72 12.43 -11.35 -9.61
C LEU A 72 11.70 -10.90 -8.34
N LEU A 73 10.63 -11.61 -7.93
CA LEU A 73 9.97 -11.38 -6.64
C LEU A 73 10.90 -11.58 -5.46
N ARG A 74 11.74 -12.62 -5.46
CA ARG A 74 12.74 -12.85 -4.40
C ARG A 74 13.82 -11.77 -4.38
N ALA A 75 14.28 -11.32 -5.54
CA ALA A 75 15.24 -10.24 -5.64
C ALA A 75 14.66 -8.92 -5.11
N VAL A 76 13.41 -8.61 -5.46
CA VAL A 76 12.69 -7.43 -4.94
C VAL A 76 12.49 -7.55 -3.42
N ALA A 77 12.10 -8.72 -2.92
CA ALA A 77 11.96 -8.94 -1.48
C ALA A 77 13.29 -8.76 -0.74
N LEU A 78 14.39 -9.31 -1.28
CA LEU A 78 15.72 -9.13 -0.71
C LEU A 78 16.15 -7.65 -0.71
N ALA A 79 15.93 -6.95 -1.82
CA ALA A 79 16.21 -5.52 -1.93
C ALA A 79 15.38 -4.71 -0.91
N ALA A 80 14.10 -5.03 -0.72
CA ALA A 80 13.26 -4.39 0.28
C ALA A 80 13.81 -4.60 1.70
N VAL A 81 14.24 -5.82 2.03
CA VAL A 81 14.87 -6.12 3.34
C VAL A 81 16.16 -5.31 3.53
N ILE A 82 17.00 -5.20 2.49
CA ILE A 82 18.23 -4.40 2.55
C ILE A 82 17.90 -2.92 2.82
N VAL A 83 16.94 -2.36 2.08
CA VAL A 83 16.49 -0.96 2.25
C VAL A 83 15.89 -0.72 3.64
N MET A 84 15.19 -1.70 4.22
CA MET A 84 14.66 -1.63 5.59
C MET A 84 15.75 -1.63 6.67
N ILE A 85 16.90 -2.28 6.41
CA ILE A 85 18.02 -2.34 7.37
C ILE A 85 18.91 -1.09 7.26
N LEU A 86 18.99 -0.48 6.08
CA LEU A 86 19.83 0.71 5.91
C LEU A 86 19.32 1.88 6.77
N PRO A 87 20.23 2.62 7.44
CA PRO A 87 19.86 3.80 8.18
C PRO A 87 19.32 4.87 7.22
N PRO A 88 18.19 5.50 7.55
CA PRO A 88 17.76 6.73 6.89
C PRO A 88 18.69 7.87 7.31
N ASP A 89 18.65 8.95 6.55
CA ASP A 89 19.41 10.16 6.88
C ASP A 89 18.75 10.83 8.10
N LEU A 90 19.30 10.54 9.28
CA LEU A 90 18.78 10.99 10.56
C LEU A 90 19.66 12.09 11.14
N PRO A 91 19.08 13.11 11.79
CA PRO A 91 19.86 14.10 12.50
C PRO A 91 20.67 13.46 13.65
N PRO A 92 21.84 14.03 13.97
CA PRO A 92 22.72 13.50 15.00
C PRO A 92 22.00 13.38 16.35
N ALA A 93 22.40 12.40 17.16
CA ALA A 93 21.87 12.24 18.51
C ALA A 93 22.10 13.50 19.34
N PRO A 94 21.07 14.03 20.03
CA PRO A 94 21.32 15.06 21.03
C PRO A 94 22.28 14.46 22.06
N LYS A 95 23.43 15.11 22.24
CA LYS A 95 24.55 14.59 23.05
C LYS A 95 24.28 14.71 24.55
N ASN A 96 23.44 15.66 24.96
CA ASN A 96 23.21 16.01 26.35
C ASN A 96 21.70 16.01 26.64
N TYR A 97 21.30 15.21 27.63
CA TYR A 97 19.92 15.16 28.15
C TYR A 97 19.81 15.89 29.51
N ASP A 98 20.81 16.70 29.84
CA ASP A 98 21.07 17.17 31.21
C ASP A 98 19.98 18.08 31.78
N PHE A 99 19.08 18.60 30.93
CA PHE A 99 17.92 19.39 31.33
C PHE A 99 16.67 18.93 30.56
N ALA A 100 16.04 17.84 31.03
CA ALA A 100 14.72 17.44 30.55
C ALA A 100 13.66 18.30 31.26
N PRO A 101 12.92 19.18 30.54
CA PRO A 101 11.85 19.94 31.15
C PRO A 101 10.72 19.02 31.61
N LEU A 102 10.02 19.38 32.68
CA LEU A 102 8.85 18.65 33.17
C LEU A 102 7.60 19.04 32.39
N ILE A 103 7.59 18.78 31.07
CA ILE A 103 6.50 19.17 30.14
C ILE A 103 5.13 18.72 30.66
N ASN A 104 5.03 17.50 31.22
CA ASN A 104 3.77 17.01 31.77
C ASN A 104 3.26 17.84 32.96
N MET A 105 4.14 18.33 33.84
CA MET A 105 3.74 19.16 34.98
C MET A 105 3.25 20.52 34.51
N ASP A 106 3.96 21.14 33.56
CA ASP A 106 3.57 22.43 32.98
C ASP A 106 2.20 22.34 32.30
N VAL A 107 1.97 21.28 31.51
CA VAL A 107 0.69 21.03 30.84
C VAL A 107 -0.43 20.82 31.86
N VAL A 108 -0.22 20.02 32.89
CA VAL A 108 -1.23 19.78 33.94
C VAL A 108 -1.50 21.06 34.73
N SER A 109 -0.47 21.85 35.03
CA SER A 109 -0.58 23.13 35.71
C SER A 109 -1.40 24.13 34.88
N ALA A 110 -1.09 24.26 33.58
CA ALA A 110 -1.82 25.13 32.66
C ALA A 110 -3.27 24.69 32.44
N LEU A 111 -3.54 23.37 32.42
CA LEU A 111 -4.91 22.84 32.40
C LEU A 111 -5.68 23.12 33.70
N SER A 112 -4.96 23.29 34.82
CA SER A 112 -5.56 23.53 36.15
C SER A 112 -5.73 25.01 36.47
N SER A 113 -4.91 25.90 35.88
CA SER A 113 -4.96 27.34 36.15
C SER A 113 -6.18 28.04 35.56
N HIS A 114 -6.97 27.37 34.71
CA HIS A 114 -8.18 27.89 34.06
C HIS A 114 -7.98 29.18 33.22
N GLU A 115 -6.73 29.58 32.98
CA GLU A 115 -6.37 30.71 32.14
C GLU A 115 -5.93 30.24 30.75
N PRO A 116 -6.38 30.91 29.67
CA PRO A 116 -5.89 30.62 28.33
C PRO A 116 -4.39 30.90 28.27
N SER A 117 -3.62 29.84 28.02
CA SER A 117 -2.16 29.90 28.02
C SER A 117 -1.61 29.12 26.83
N SER A 118 -0.49 29.62 26.31
CA SER A 118 0.27 28.96 25.25
C SER A 118 1.61 28.50 25.81
N LEU A 119 1.88 27.21 25.79
CA LEU A 119 3.17 26.66 26.18
C LEU A 119 3.99 26.39 24.93
N ARG A 120 5.20 26.94 24.84
CA ARG A 120 6.11 26.76 23.71
C ARG A 120 7.31 25.94 24.14
N TYR A 121 7.60 24.88 23.38
CA TYR A 121 8.75 24.01 23.60
C TYR A 121 9.59 23.89 22.34
N GLU A 122 10.90 23.86 22.50
CA GLU A 122 11.84 23.59 21.42
C GLU A 122 11.97 22.08 21.14
N GLU A 123 12.39 21.74 19.93
CA GLU A 123 12.64 20.35 19.52
C GLU A 123 13.62 19.64 20.47
N ASN A 124 14.70 20.32 20.88
CA ASN A 124 15.69 19.77 21.79
C ASN A 124 15.11 19.46 23.18
N GLN A 125 14.22 20.32 23.67
CA GLN A 125 13.53 20.17 24.95
C GLN A 125 12.54 19.00 24.94
N VAL A 126 11.79 18.83 23.86
CA VAL A 126 10.89 17.68 23.69
C VAL A 126 11.70 16.39 23.56
N ASN A 127 12.81 16.43 22.84
CA ASN A 127 13.70 15.27 22.68
C ASN A 127 14.36 14.85 24.00
N SER A 128 14.78 15.79 24.84
CA SER A 128 15.31 15.46 26.17
C SER A 128 14.26 14.89 27.10
N TYR A 129 13.04 15.44 27.08
CA TYR A 129 11.91 14.91 27.81
C TYR A 129 11.55 13.48 27.37
N LEU A 130 11.47 13.21 26.06
CA LEU A 130 11.15 11.88 25.54
C LEU A 130 12.23 10.85 25.87
N ALA A 131 13.50 11.22 25.76
CA ALA A 131 14.60 10.36 26.15
C ALA A 131 14.51 10.00 27.64
N ALA A 132 14.33 10.98 28.52
CA ALA A 132 14.20 10.75 29.96
C ALA A 132 12.98 9.87 30.29
N THR A 133 11.85 10.08 29.60
CA THR A 133 10.59 9.37 29.86
C THR A 133 10.63 7.92 29.39
N LEU A 134 11.18 7.67 28.19
CA LEU A 134 11.19 6.37 27.51
C LEU A 134 12.38 5.49 27.88
N TRP A 135 13.50 6.07 28.37
CA TRP A 135 14.64 5.31 28.86
C TRP A 135 14.51 4.86 30.33
N ARG A 136 13.36 5.11 30.98
CA ARG A 136 13.09 4.56 32.31
C ARG A 136 13.21 3.03 32.28
N LYS A 137 13.95 2.49 33.26
CA LYS A 137 14.27 1.05 33.38
C LYS A 137 13.02 0.15 33.45
N ASP A 138 11.92 0.69 33.95
CA ASP A 138 10.61 0.01 34.08
C ASP A 138 9.65 0.30 32.92
N SER A 139 10.10 0.98 31.86
CA SER A 139 9.23 1.37 30.75
C SER A 139 8.87 0.15 29.87
N PRO A 140 7.58 -0.02 29.50
CA PRO A 140 7.15 -1.04 28.52
C PRO A 140 7.96 -1.02 27.22
N SER A 141 8.45 0.15 26.82
CA SER A 141 9.32 0.37 25.65
C SER A 141 10.69 -0.36 25.72
N GLN A 142 11.19 -0.69 26.90
CA GLN A 142 12.41 -1.47 27.07
C GLN A 142 12.15 -2.98 27.18
N THR A 143 10.91 -3.38 27.46
CA THR A 143 10.54 -4.78 27.65
C THR A 143 10.10 -5.42 26.32
N GLY A 144 10.82 -6.46 25.85
CA GLY A 144 10.43 -7.29 24.71
C GLY A 144 11.55 -7.62 23.72
N PHE A 145 11.21 -8.26 22.60
CA PHE A 145 12.15 -8.71 21.57
C PHE A 145 12.90 -7.58 20.83
N PHE A 146 12.45 -6.33 20.95
CA PHE A 146 12.98 -5.17 20.22
C PHE A 146 13.17 -3.97 21.16
N PRO A 147 14.23 -3.96 22.00
CA PRO A 147 14.46 -2.86 22.93
C PRO A 147 14.65 -1.53 22.19
N LEU A 148 14.01 -0.51 22.73
CA LEU A 148 14.12 0.87 22.27
C LEU A 148 15.51 1.41 22.57
N LYS A 149 16.23 1.87 21.54
CA LYS A 149 17.55 2.49 21.71
C LYS A 149 17.46 4.00 21.71
N ARG A 150 16.75 4.60 20.76
CA ARG A 150 16.63 6.07 20.66
C ARG A 150 15.25 6.44 20.16
N VAL A 151 14.68 7.50 20.71
CA VAL A 151 13.49 8.16 20.18
C VAL A 151 13.76 9.64 20.16
N PHE A 152 13.41 10.28 19.06
CA PHE A 152 13.43 11.73 18.95
C PHE A 152 12.37 12.16 17.96
N VAL A 153 12.01 13.42 18.05
CA VAL A 153 11.01 14.07 17.24
C VAL A 153 11.71 15.15 16.42
N GLN A 154 11.20 15.33 15.22
CA GLN A 154 11.56 16.41 14.34
C GLN A 154 10.29 17.18 13.97
N PHE A 155 10.29 18.48 14.22
CA PHE A 155 9.15 19.33 13.92
C PHE A 155 9.30 20.00 12.56
N GLN A 156 8.25 19.90 11.76
CA GLN A 156 8.08 20.58 10.47
C GLN A 156 6.78 21.39 10.53
N GLU A 157 6.60 22.33 9.61
CA GLU A 157 5.39 23.15 9.58
C GLU A 157 4.13 22.26 9.49
N GLY A 158 3.28 22.33 10.52
CA GLY A 158 2.05 21.55 10.64
C GLY A 158 2.23 20.02 10.75
N GLN A 159 3.46 19.53 10.96
CA GLN A 159 3.74 18.08 11.03
C GLN A 159 4.81 17.73 12.07
N CYS A 160 4.62 16.59 12.72
CA CYS A 160 5.54 16.02 13.69
C CYS A 160 6.03 14.67 13.19
N VAL A 161 7.34 14.51 13.01
CA VAL A 161 7.96 13.25 12.60
C VAL A 161 8.64 12.62 13.81
N ILE A 162 8.17 11.45 14.21
CA ILE A 162 8.73 10.67 15.31
C ILE A 162 9.68 9.64 14.73
N HIS A 163 10.93 9.71 15.14
CA HIS A 163 12.01 8.82 14.75
C HIS A 163 12.31 7.84 15.89
N ILE A 164 12.36 6.56 15.56
CA ILE A 164 12.59 5.49 16.51
C ILE A 164 13.70 4.57 16.01
N GLU A 165 14.74 4.39 16.83
CA GLU A 165 15.80 3.42 16.65
C GLU A 165 15.58 2.25 17.63
N ARG A 166 15.54 1.03 17.08
CA ARG A 166 15.41 -0.21 17.85
C ARG A 166 16.58 -1.13 17.56
N ARG A 167 16.95 -1.92 18.55
CA ARG A 167 17.95 -2.96 18.37
C ARG A 167 17.25 -4.31 18.14
N LEU A 168 17.52 -4.92 17.00
CA LEU A 168 17.09 -6.28 16.68
C LEU A 168 18.33 -7.17 16.55
N LEU A 169 18.56 -8.04 17.54
CA LEU A 169 19.76 -8.87 17.64
C LEU A 169 21.06 -8.00 17.63
N LYS A 170 21.72 -7.89 16.49
CA LYS A 170 22.92 -7.07 16.25
C LYS A 170 22.70 -5.91 15.26
N LEU A 171 21.49 -5.74 14.73
CA LEU A 171 21.14 -4.72 13.74
C LEU A 171 20.32 -3.60 14.39
N SER A 172 20.61 -2.36 14.01
CA SER A 172 19.77 -1.21 14.34
C SER A 172 18.70 -1.05 13.27
N VAL A 173 17.44 -1.16 13.65
CA VAL A 173 16.31 -0.90 12.78
C VAL A 173 15.78 0.49 13.09
N TYR A 174 15.68 1.30 12.04
CA TYR A 174 15.15 2.66 12.12
C TYR A 174 13.72 2.66 11.63
N SER A 175 12.86 3.42 12.28
CA SER A 175 11.47 3.59 11.86
C SER A 175 11.04 5.02 12.13
N GLY A 176 10.28 5.58 11.20
CA GLY A 176 9.77 6.94 11.29
C GLY A 176 8.26 6.94 11.11
N SER A 177 7.57 7.80 11.84
CA SER A 177 6.14 8.04 11.64
C SER A 177 5.86 9.53 11.61
N SER A 178 5.17 9.97 10.58
CA SER A 178 4.76 11.35 10.38
C SER A 178 3.31 11.51 10.84
N TYR A 179 3.07 12.51 11.67
CA TYR A 179 1.76 12.82 12.24
C TYR A 179 1.39 14.27 11.99
N ARG A 180 0.12 14.49 11.67
CA ARG A 180 -0.52 15.80 11.67
C ARG A 180 -1.56 15.82 12.78
N VAL A 181 -1.64 16.92 13.52
CA VAL A 181 -2.70 17.09 14.51
C VAL A 181 -3.96 17.59 13.81
N THR A 182 -5.07 16.91 14.09
CA THR A 182 -6.41 17.27 13.62
C THR A 182 -7.37 17.25 14.80
N ILE A 183 -8.32 18.18 14.83
CA ILE A 183 -9.36 18.18 15.87
C ILE A 183 -10.51 17.30 15.37
N ALA A 184 -10.73 16.16 16.02
CA ALA A 184 -11.81 15.24 15.70
C ALA A 184 -12.70 15.09 16.94
N ASN A 185 -13.99 15.41 16.81
CA ASN A 185 -14.98 15.35 17.90
C ASN A 185 -14.61 16.20 19.14
N GLY A 186 -14.03 17.39 18.92
CA GLY A 186 -13.61 18.27 20.01
C GLY A 186 -12.42 17.76 20.83
N LYS A 187 -11.73 16.70 20.37
CA LYS A 187 -10.49 16.17 20.95
C LYS A 187 -9.38 16.24 19.92
N ILE A 188 -8.16 16.49 20.40
CA ILE A 188 -6.98 16.41 19.55
C ILE A 188 -6.71 14.96 19.18
N ALA A 189 -6.66 14.70 17.88
CA ALA A 189 -6.32 13.40 17.31
C ALA A 189 -5.12 13.56 16.35
N GLY A 190 -4.11 12.71 16.53
CA GLY A 190 -3.00 12.60 15.58
C GLY A 190 -3.41 11.73 14.40
N GLN A 191 -3.44 12.31 13.20
CA GLN A 191 -3.60 11.57 11.95
C GLN A 191 -2.22 11.23 11.38
N SER A 192 -1.96 9.94 11.16
CA SER A 192 -0.73 9.51 10.50
C SER A 192 -0.76 9.91 9.02
N THR A 193 0.22 10.72 8.59
CA THR A 193 0.39 11.15 7.19
C THR A 193 1.32 10.22 6.41
N GLY A 194 1.93 9.23 7.08
CA GLY A 194 2.84 8.26 6.50
C GLY A 194 3.95 7.87 7.48
N GLY A 195 4.89 7.08 7.01
CA GLY A 195 6.07 6.71 7.79
C GLY A 195 7.09 5.96 6.94
N TYR A 196 8.05 5.33 7.61
CA TYR A 196 9.07 4.51 6.97
C TYR A 196 9.68 3.49 7.93
N ILE A 197 10.29 2.45 7.36
CA ILE A 197 11.20 1.54 8.06
C ILE A 197 12.51 1.52 7.27
N GLY A 198 13.62 1.84 7.93
CA GLY A 198 14.90 2.10 7.29
C GLY A 198 14.75 3.23 6.27
N ARG A 199 15.05 2.92 5.01
CA ARG A 199 14.84 3.81 3.86
C ARG A 199 13.56 3.53 3.07
N MET A 200 12.73 2.57 3.50
CA MET A 200 11.52 2.19 2.79
C MET A 200 10.33 3.05 3.25
N PRO A 201 9.73 3.88 2.37
CA PRO A 201 8.53 4.62 2.71
C PRO A 201 7.33 3.68 2.84
N ILE A 202 6.52 3.92 3.87
CA ILE A 202 5.29 3.19 4.15
C ILE A 202 4.12 4.14 3.95
N HIS A 203 3.21 3.74 3.06
CA HIS A 203 2.01 4.51 2.78
C HIS A 203 1.05 4.51 3.99
N PRO A 204 0.34 5.62 4.27
CA PRO A 204 -0.55 5.73 5.43
C PRO A 204 -1.59 4.61 5.57
N ALA A 205 -2.09 4.07 4.45
CA ALA A 205 -3.03 2.95 4.45
C ALA A 205 -2.47 1.68 5.13
N ILE A 206 -1.15 1.49 5.06
CA ILE A 206 -0.45 0.33 5.61
C ILE A 206 0.05 0.61 7.04
N MET A 207 0.16 1.90 7.42
CA MET A 207 0.59 2.29 8.77
C MET A 207 -0.32 1.74 9.88
N LYS A 208 -1.61 1.50 9.60
CA LYS A 208 -2.53 0.82 10.54
C LYS A 208 -2.01 -0.54 11.01
N TYR A 209 -1.26 -1.25 10.17
CA TYR A 209 -0.62 -2.52 10.52
C TYR A 209 0.75 -2.32 11.18
N ALA A 210 1.40 -1.19 10.90
CA ALA A 210 2.66 -0.80 11.52
C ALA A 210 2.47 -0.26 12.96
N ASP A 211 1.26 0.09 13.38
CA ASP A 211 0.95 0.51 14.77
C ASP A 211 1.41 -0.51 15.82
N VAL A 212 1.43 -1.81 15.49
CA VAL A 212 1.99 -2.85 16.37
C VAL A 212 3.45 -2.55 16.72
N ILE A 213 4.22 -1.99 15.78
CA ILE A 213 5.61 -1.60 15.99
C ILE A 213 5.66 -0.46 17.00
N PHE A 214 4.76 0.52 16.91
CA PHE A 214 4.76 1.73 17.75
C PHE A 214 4.03 1.58 19.10
N SER A 215 3.18 0.56 19.24
CA SER A 215 2.29 0.32 20.40
C SER A 215 2.98 0.50 21.75
N LYS A 216 4.09 -0.20 22.00
CA LYS A 216 4.80 -0.15 23.28
C LYS A 216 5.37 1.23 23.65
N ALA A 217 5.77 2.02 22.66
CA ALA A 217 6.23 3.38 22.90
C ALA A 217 5.05 4.29 23.26
N TRP A 218 3.89 4.08 22.62
CA TRP A 218 2.65 4.77 22.95
C TRP A 218 2.08 4.36 24.31
N ASP A 219 2.21 3.10 24.71
CA ASP A 219 1.78 2.62 26.04
C ASP A 219 2.57 3.31 27.16
N SER A 220 3.88 3.50 26.97
CA SER A 220 4.73 4.28 27.89
C SER A 220 4.31 5.75 28.00
N LEU A 221 3.64 6.29 26.98
CA LEU A 221 3.20 7.68 26.89
C LEU A 221 1.68 7.84 27.10
N ALA A 222 1.00 6.81 27.62
CA ALA A 222 -0.45 6.81 27.77
C ALA A 222 -0.95 7.92 28.72
N ARG A 223 -0.19 8.22 29.78
CA ARG A 223 -0.51 9.30 30.72
C ARG A 223 -0.45 10.67 30.04
N GLU A 224 0.63 10.91 29.31
CA GLU A 224 0.90 12.13 28.56
C GLU A 224 -0.16 12.34 27.47
N ARG A 225 -0.52 11.27 26.74
CA ARG A 225 -1.57 11.30 25.72
C ARG A 225 -2.92 11.74 26.29
N ASN A 226 -3.27 11.29 27.49
CA ASN A 226 -4.51 11.69 28.13
C ASN A 226 -4.51 13.18 28.47
N SER A 227 -3.41 13.73 28.98
CA SER A 227 -3.26 15.17 29.23
C SER A 227 -3.35 15.98 27.93
N PHE A 228 -2.66 15.56 26.87
CA PHE A 228 -2.67 16.25 25.57
C PHE A 228 -4.03 16.22 24.87
N SER A 229 -4.85 15.17 25.09
CA SER A 229 -6.19 15.10 24.51
C SER A 229 -7.15 16.19 24.99
N ARG A 230 -6.82 16.86 26.10
CA ARG A 230 -7.59 17.94 26.74
C ARG A 230 -7.13 19.33 26.32
N LEU A 231 -6.06 19.44 25.51
CA LEU A 231 -5.64 20.72 24.97
C LEU A 231 -6.62 21.21 23.89
N ALA A 232 -6.58 22.51 23.62
CA ALA A 232 -7.37 23.15 22.58
C ALA A 232 -6.82 22.88 21.18
N GLY A 233 -5.50 22.91 21.08
CA GLY A 233 -4.78 22.77 19.83
C GLY A 233 -3.31 22.50 20.07
N VAL A 234 -2.66 21.96 19.04
CA VAL A 234 -1.21 21.80 18.98
C VAL A 234 -0.78 22.28 17.61
N GLU A 235 0.10 23.27 17.61
CA GLU A 235 0.67 23.85 16.40
C GLU A 235 2.15 23.47 16.32
N PHE A 236 2.54 22.90 15.18
CA PHE A 236 3.92 22.54 14.91
C PHE A 236 4.55 23.58 14.00
N HIS A 237 5.66 24.15 14.46
CA HIS A 237 6.51 25.05 13.70
C HIS A 237 7.89 24.39 13.49
N PRO A 238 8.74 24.91 12.60
CA PRO A 238 10.09 24.42 12.46
C PRO A 238 10.82 24.51 13.80
N GLN A 239 11.32 23.37 14.28
CA GLN A 239 12.07 23.24 15.55
C GLN A 239 11.31 23.61 16.83
N ALA A 240 10.00 23.85 16.78
CA ALA A 240 9.22 24.22 17.95
C ALA A 240 7.78 23.71 17.89
N VAL A 241 7.20 23.48 19.06
CA VAL A 241 5.78 23.13 19.21
C VAL A 241 5.11 24.12 20.17
N THR A 242 3.94 24.58 19.78
CA THR A 242 3.08 25.43 20.60
C THR A 242 1.85 24.63 21.02
N LEU A 243 1.66 24.49 22.32
CA LEU A 243 0.47 23.87 22.91
C LEU A 243 -0.50 24.97 23.32
N LEU A 244 -1.71 24.90 22.79
CA LEU A 244 -2.79 25.84 23.10
C LEU A 244 -3.69 25.22 24.17
N VAL A 245 -3.81 25.90 25.30
CA VAL A 245 -4.75 25.55 26.37
C VAL A 245 -5.92 26.52 26.29
N THR A 246 -7.11 25.98 26.04
CA THR A 246 -8.38 26.73 26.13
C THR A 246 -9.25 26.08 27.18
N ARG A 247 -10.25 26.83 27.60
CA ARG A 247 -11.32 26.40 28.49
C ARG A 247 -12.06 25.17 27.97
#